data_AF-A0A2N5TWZ2-F1
#
_entry.id   AF-A0A2N5TWZ2-F1
#
_cell.length_a   1.000
_cell.length_b   1.000
_cell.length_c   1.000
_cell.angle_alpha   90.00
_cell.angle_beta   90.00
_cell.angle_gamma   90.00
#
_symmetry.space_group_name_H-M   'P 1'
#
loop_
_entity.id
_entity.type
_entity.pdbx_description
1 polymer ?
#
loop_
_entity_poly.entity_id
_entity_poly.type
_entity_poly.pdbx_seq_one_letter_code
_entity_poly.pdbx_strand_id
1 'polypeptide(L)'
;MNIKNEGAAQPVQTAPGRVDLQKFQTSDGPTYRGPFQDIKLFLRWIHGVQIFFETKDVNNSADKIKILGNLIAETNLQSFYANKAAGFLTKLWGDFKLRMFDFALPSNWRSGLQHQVCKLEMLPTETFLEYSTWARTLQSLFNFDAVVSSKLGDLQLAQFLVYGLPDGLQDQITERCGTTLGGE
;
A
#
# COMPACT_ATOMS: atom_id res chain seq x y z
N MET A 1 -49.91 39.82 -7.26
CA MET A 1 -48.44 39.74 -7.47
C MET A 1 -47.76 39.84 -6.12
N ASN A 2 -47.06 38.80 -5.70
CA ASN A 2 -46.06 38.85 -4.63
C ASN A 2 -45.10 37.68 -4.90
N ILE A 3 -44.01 37.98 -5.61
CA ILE A 3 -42.97 37.00 -5.93
C ILE A 3 -42.07 36.91 -4.70
N LYS A 4 -42.14 35.77 -4.03
CA LYS A 4 -41.26 35.38 -2.92
C LYS A 4 -39.85 35.24 -3.47
N ASN A 5 -38.93 36.05 -2.95
CA ASN A 5 -37.52 36.03 -3.30
C ASN A 5 -36.92 34.70 -2.78
N GLU A 6 -36.56 33.81 -3.70
CA GLU A 6 -35.83 32.59 -3.41
C GLU A 6 -34.35 32.97 -3.29
N GLY A 7 -33.85 33.00 -2.05
CA GLY A 7 -32.43 33.25 -1.78
C GLY A 7 -31.60 32.12 -2.37
N ALA A 8 -30.93 32.38 -3.49
CA ALA A 8 -29.94 31.49 -4.04
C ALA A 8 -28.86 31.26 -2.97
N ALA A 9 -28.78 30.03 -2.46
CA ALA A 9 -27.74 29.61 -1.54
C ALA A 9 -26.38 29.80 -2.24
N GLN A 10 -25.57 30.69 -1.68
CA GLN A 10 -24.21 30.95 -2.12
C GLN A 10 -23.42 29.63 -2.11
N PRO A 11 -22.65 29.30 -3.17
CA PRO A 11 -21.80 28.11 -3.14
C PRO A 11 -20.82 28.28 -1.97
N VAL A 12 -20.79 27.29 -1.07
CA VAL A 12 -19.75 27.21 -0.04
C VAL A 12 -18.43 27.12 -0.81
N GLN A 13 -17.71 28.24 -0.90
CA GLN A 13 -16.38 28.26 -1.50
C GLN A 13 -15.49 27.39 -0.62
N THR A 14 -15.19 26.20 -1.12
CA THR A 14 -14.21 25.32 -0.51
C THR A 14 -12.88 26.07 -0.48
N ALA A 15 -12.21 26.10 0.68
CA ALA A 15 -10.92 26.77 0.80
C ALA A 15 -9.93 26.21 -0.26
N PRO A 16 -8.96 27.01 -0.75
CA PRO A 16 -8.02 26.57 -1.76
C PRO A 16 -7.38 25.22 -1.40
N GLY A 17 -7.44 24.26 -2.33
CA GLY A 17 -6.88 22.91 -2.15
C GLY A 17 -7.77 21.91 -1.40
N ARG A 18 -9.01 22.28 -1.05
CA ARG A 18 -10.02 21.35 -0.50
C ARG A 18 -10.97 20.85 -1.58
N VAL A 19 -11.39 19.60 -1.46
CA VAL A 19 -12.42 19.02 -2.33
C VAL A 19 -13.83 19.23 -1.74
N ASP A 20 -14.82 19.36 -2.61
CA ASP A 20 -16.24 19.36 -2.20
C ASP A 20 -16.66 17.94 -1.81
N LEU A 21 -16.60 17.64 -0.52
CA LEU A 21 -16.89 16.32 0.03
C LEU A 21 -18.35 15.88 -0.17
N GLN A 22 -19.28 16.81 -0.41
CA GLN A 22 -20.68 16.45 -0.67
C GLN A 22 -20.86 15.91 -2.10
N LYS A 23 -20.04 16.39 -3.04
CA LYS A 23 -20.06 15.97 -4.44
C LYS A 23 -19.02 14.91 -4.77
N PHE A 24 -18.05 14.68 -3.88
CA PHE A 24 -16.99 13.72 -4.07
C PHE A 24 -17.54 12.29 -4.05
N GLN A 25 -17.52 11.65 -5.21
CA GLN A 25 -18.00 10.28 -5.36
C GLN A 25 -16.91 9.29 -4.92
N THR A 26 -17.19 8.51 -3.89
CA THR A 26 -16.30 7.44 -3.40
C THR A 26 -16.65 6.07 -3.97
N SER A 27 -17.72 5.96 -4.77
CA SER A 27 -18.16 4.72 -5.43
C SER A 27 -17.11 4.13 -6.37
N ASP A 28 -16.29 4.99 -6.98
CA ASP A 28 -15.18 4.58 -7.86
C ASP A 28 -13.91 4.21 -7.08
N GLY A 29 -13.92 4.44 -5.76
CA GLY A 29 -12.76 4.22 -4.89
C GLY A 29 -12.63 2.77 -4.42
N PRO A 30 -11.41 2.30 -4.16
CA PRO A 30 -11.20 0.94 -3.68
C PRO A 30 -11.73 0.80 -2.25
N THR A 31 -12.73 -0.06 -2.05
CA THR A 31 -13.29 -0.35 -0.72
C THR A 31 -12.59 -1.55 -0.08
N TYR A 32 -12.08 -1.40 1.13
CA TYR A 32 -11.50 -2.51 1.88
C TYR A 32 -12.57 -3.41 2.50
N ARG A 33 -12.64 -4.65 2.02
CA ARG A 33 -13.53 -5.72 2.54
C ARG A 33 -12.73 -6.94 3.02
N GLY A 34 -11.41 -6.82 3.09
CA GLY A 34 -10.53 -7.93 3.47
C GLY A 34 -10.61 -8.24 4.96
N PRO A 35 -10.07 -9.41 5.39
CA PRO A 35 -9.94 -9.74 6.81
C PRO A 35 -9.04 -8.76 7.54
N PHE A 36 -9.39 -8.44 8.79
CA PHE A 36 -8.52 -7.66 9.67
C PHE A 36 -7.13 -8.31 9.79
N GLN A 37 -6.07 -7.49 9.78
CA GLN A 37 -4.67 -7.92 9.83
C GLN A 37 -4.16 -8.74 8.63
N ASP A 38 -4.90 -8.82 7.52
CA ASP A 38 -4.35 -9.32 6.27
C ASP A 38 -3.37 -8.31 5.66
N ILE A 39 -2.08 -8.60 5.76
CA ILE A 39 -1.00 -7.73 5.30
C ILE A 39 -1.10 -7.44 3.80
N LYS A 40 -1.31 -8.48 2.97
CA LYS A 40 -1.25 -8.33 1.51
C LYS A 40 -2.44 -7.54 1.00
N LEU A 41 -3.65 -7.86 1.47
CA LEU A 41 -4.87 -7.19 1.05
C LEU A 41 -4.92 -5.74 1.56
N PHE A 42 -4.50 -5.50 2.81
CA PHE A 42 -4.47 -4.15 3.36
C PHE A 42 -3.50 -3.23 2.61
N LEU A 43 -2.27 -3.68 2.38
CA LEU A 43 -1.25 -2.89 1.66
C LEU A 43 -1.65 -2.62 0.20
N ARG A 44 -2.25 -3.61 -0.48
CA ARG A 44 -2.80 -3.41 -1.83
C ARG A 44 -3.92 -2.39 -1.85
N TRP A 45 -4.82 -2.45 -0.87
CA TRP A 45 -5.92 -1.51 -0.76
C TRP A 45 -5.43 -0.08 -0.53
N ILE A 46 -4.57 0.15 0.46
CA ILE A 46 -4.10 1.51 0.77
C ILE A 46 -3.24 2.10 -0.34
N HIS A 47 -2.49 1.27 -1.08
CA HIS A 47 -1.83 1.70 -2.31
C HIS A 47 -2.84 2.16 -3.37
N GLY A 48 -3.92 1.40 -3.58
CA GLY A 48 -5.03 1.80 -4.45
C GLY A 48 -5.68 3.11 -4.01
N VAL A 49 -5.85 3.33 -2.70
CA VAL A 49 -6.37 4.59 -2.16
C VAL A 49 -5.42 5.76 -2.44
N GLN A 50 -4.10 5.58 -2.33
CA GLN A 50 -3.14 6.63 -2.66
C GLN A 50 -3.23 7.03 -4.15
N ILE A 51 -3.29 6.04 -5.05
CA ILE A 51 -3.51 6.28 -6.48
C ILE A 51 -4.84 7.00 -6.71
N PHE A 52 -5.91 6.58 -6.04
CA PHE A 52 -7.21 7.21 -6.13
C PHE A 52 -7.18 8.69 -5.69
N PHE A 53 -6.47 9.02 -4.62
CA PHE A 53 -6.29 10.40 -4.20
C PHE A 53 -5.48 11.22 -5.19
N GLU A 54 -4.38 10.68 -5.70
CA GLU A 54 -3.54 11.36 -6.70
C GLU A 54 -4.31 11.63 -8.00
N THR A 55 -5.03 10.63 -8.50
CA THR A 55 -5.82 10.76 -9.75
C THR A 55 -7.02 11.69 -9.62
N LYS A 56 -7.56 11.87 -8.41
CA LYS A 56 -8.69 12.78 -8.13
C LYS A 56 -8.24 14.13 -7.56
N ASP A 57 -6.93 14.42 -7.56
CA ASP A 57 -6.32 15.65 -7.05
C ASP A 57 -6.70 15.99 -5.60
N VAL A 58 -6.89 14.96 -4.77
CA VAL A 58 -7.20 15.12 -3.34
C VAL A 58 -5.89 15.37 -2.61
N ASN A 59 -5.51 16.64 -2.44
CA ASN A 59 -4.23 17.01 -1.82
C ASN A 59 -4.31 17.22 -0.31
N ASN A 60 -5.45 17.71 0.19
CA ASN A 60 -5.62 18.08 1.58
C ASN A 60 -5.66 16.85 2.52
N SER A 61 -4.88 16.87 3.60
CA SER A 61 -4.80 15.76 4.56
C SER A 61 -6.13 15.44 5.25
N ALA A 62 -6.90 16.45 5.67
CA ALA A 62 -8.18 16.21 6.32
C ALA A 62 -9.21 15.61 5.36
N ASP A 63 -9.17 16.03 4.08
CA ASP A 63 -10.06 15.49 3.06
C ASP A 63 -9.71 14.05 2.72
N LYS A 64 -8.41 13.71 2.61
CA LYS A 64 -7.93 12.32 2.49
C LYS A 64 -8.48 11.45 3.63
N ILE A 65 -8.36 11.91 4.88
CA ILE A 65 -8.86 11.18 6.06
C ILE A 65 -10.38 10.99 5.94
N LYS A 66 -11.14 12.05 5.65
CA LYS A 66 -12.61 11.98 5.53
C LYS A 66 -13.07 11.03 4.43
N ILE A 67 -12.44 11.10 3.26
CA ILE A 67 -12.76 10.24 2.13
C ILE A 67 -12.42 8.79 2.45
N LEU A 68 -11.26 8.53 3.08
CA LEU A 68 -10.84 7.18 3.46
C LEU A 68 -11.90 6.46 4.32
N GLY A 69 -12.58 7.18 5.22
CA GLY A 69 -13.66 6.61 6.03
C GLY A 69 -14.76 5.94 5.21
N ASN A 70 -15.03 6.43 4.00
CA ASN A 70 -16.02 5.87 3.08
C ASN A 70 -15.48 4.69 2.24
N LEU A 71 -14.17 4.43 2.31
CA LEU A 71 -13.48 3.36 1.59
C LEU A 71 -13.16 2.16 2.49
N ILE A 72 -13.72 2.12 3.71
CA ILE A 72 -13.52 1.05 4.70
C ILE A 72 -14.85 0.36 4.96
N ALA A 73 -14.91 -0.95 4.67
CA ALA A 73 -16.05 -1.81 5.01
C ALA A 73 -15.69 -2.91 6.03
N GLU A 74 -14.42 -3.00 6.46
CA GLU A 74 -13.97 -3.91 7.52
C GLU A 74 -14.26 -3.32 8.91
N THR A 75 -14.92 -4.09 9.77
CA THR A 75 -15.51 -3.66 11.04
C THR A 75 -14.51 -3.07 12.04
N ASN A 76 -13.35 -3.70 12.23
CA ASN A 76 -12.36 -3.24 13.20
C ASN A 76 -11.73 -1.91 12.75
N LEU A 77 -11.47 -1.78 11.45
CA LEU A 77 -10.92 -0.57 10.87
C LEU A 77 -11.96 0.58 10.83
N GLN A 78 -13.24 0.27 10.62
CA GLN A 78 -14.34 1.24 10.81
C GLN A 78 -14.39 1.74 12.26
N SER A 79 -14.29 0.82 13.23
CA SER A 79 -14.27 1.16 14.66
C SER A 79 -13.07 2.04 14.99
N PHE A 80 -11.88 1.71 14.48
CA PHE A 80 -10.69 2.56 14.61
C PHE A 80 -10.92 3.96 14.03
N TYR A 81 -11.43 4.03 12.80
CA TYR A 81 -11.68 5.29 12.11
C TYR A 81 -12.64 6.18 12.91
N ALA A 82 -13.80 5.64 13.33
CA ALA A 82 -14.82 6.36 14.09
C ALA A 82 -14.26 6.95 15.40
N ASN A 83 -13.34 6.24 16.06
CA ASN A 83 -12.77 6.65 17.34
C ASN A 83 -11.54 7.56 17.22
N LYS A 84 -10.79 7.51 16.11
CA LYS A 84 -9.48 8.19 15.99
C LYS A 84 -9.47 9.33 14.98
N ALA A 85 -10.25 9.27 13.91
CA ALA A 85 -10.13 10.18 12.77
C ALA A 85 -10.22 11.67 13.14
N ALA A 86 -11.15 12.05 14.02
CA ALA A 86 -11.35 13.44 14.43
C ALA A 86 -10.07 14.09 14.99
N GLY A 87 -9.27 13.34 15.76
CA GLY A 87 -8.01 13.83 16.34
C GLY A 87 -6.86 14.00 15.35
N PHE A 88 -7.06 13.64 14.08
CA PHE A 88 -6.06 13.77 13.00
C PHE A 88 -6.48 14.76 11.90
N LEU A 89 -7.68 15.36 11.98
CA LEU A 89 -8.16 16.30 10.94
C LEU A 89 -7.31 17.58 10.81
N THR A 90 -6.50 17.89 11.83
CA THR A 90 -5.54 19.01 11.83
C THR A 90 -4.09 18.55 11.63
N LYS A 91 -3.85 17.23 11.49
CA LYS A 91 -2.52 16.63 11.34
C LYS A 91 -2.22 16.26 9.89
N LEU A 92 -1.01 15.78 9.65
CA LEU A 92 -0.61 15.30 8.33
C LEU A 92 -1.25 13.94 8.05
N TRP A 93 -1.56 13.69 6.77
CA TRP A 93 -2.00 12.39 6.27
C TRP A 93 -1.03 11.26 6.67
N GLY A 94 0.28 11.52 6.65
CA GLY A 94 1.32 10.57 7.07
C GLY A 94 1.15 10.09 8.52
N ASP A 95 0.82 11.00 9.44
CA ASP A 95 0.62 10.65 10.85
C ASP A 95 -0.59 9.74 11.05
N PHE A 96 -1.67 10.01 10.31
CA PHE A 96 -2.87 9.16 10.34
C PHE A 96 -2.58 7.79 9.74
N LYS A 97 -1.87 7.71 8.60
CA LYS A 97 -1.44 6.44 8.00
C LYS A 97 -0.60 5.61 8.96
N LEU A 98 0.41 6.21 9.60
CA LEU A 98 1.26 5.51 10.55
C LEU A 98 0.42 4.91 11.68
N ARG A 99 -0.47 5.71 12.28
CA ARG A 99 -1.34 5.21 13.35
C ARG A 99 -2.30 4.12 12.89
N MET A 100 -2.79 4.20 11.66
CA MET A 100 -3.65 3.17 11.06
C MET A 100 -2.87 1.88 10.82
N PHE A 101 -1.61 1.95 10.39
CA PHE A 101 -0.77 0.78 10.12
C PHE A 101 -0.46 0.04 11.42
N ASP A 102 -0.13 0.77 12.49
CA ASP A 102 0.09 0.21 13.82
C ASP A 102 -1.14 -0.56 14.36
N PHE A 103 -2.35 -0.17 13.93
CA PHE A 103 -3.58 -0.81 14.34
C PHE A 103 -3.97 -1.98 13.42
N ALA A 104 -3.89 -1.77 12.11
CA ALA A 104 -4.47 -2.66 11.10
C ALA A 104 -3.53 -3.79 10.69
N LEU A 105 -2.23 -3.69 10.97
CA LEU A 105 -1.23 -4.70 10.62
C LEU A 105 -0.66 -5.37 11.88
N PRO A 106 -0.22 -6.64 11.79
CA PRO A 106 0.59 -7.26 12.83
C PRO A 106 1.86 -6.43 13.13
N SER A 107 2.28 -6.34 14.39
CA SER A 107 3.39 -5.48 14.84
C SER A 107 4.72 -5.70 14.10
N ASN A 108 4.95 -6.90 13.57
CA ASN A 108 6.14 -7.29 12.83
C ASN A 108 5.85 -7.62 11.35
N TRP A 109 4.80 -7.06 10.76
CA TRP A 109 4.35 -7.39 9.41
C TRP A 109 5.47 -7.29 8.35
N ARG A 110 6.39 -6.32 8.49
CA ARG A 110 7.56 -6.19 7.60
C ARG A 110 8.50 -7.37 7.71
N SER A 111 8.82 -7.82 8.92
CA SER A 111 9.63 -9.03 9.14
C SER A 111 8.92 -10.26 8.59
N GLY A 112 7.58 -10.33 8.70
CA GLY A 112 6.78 -11.40 8.09
C GLY A 112 6.86 -11.42 6.56
N LEU A 113 6.87 -10.26 5.90
CA LEU A 113 7.08 -10.16 4.46
C LEU A 113 8.52 -10.48 4.07
N GLN A 114 9.52 -9.99 4.81
CA GLN A 114 10.92 -10.31 4.57
C GLN A 114 11.16 -11.82 4.65
N HIS A 115 10.62 -12.47 5.67
CA HIS A 115 10.71 -13.92 5.81
C HIS A 115 10.05 -14.66 4.64
N GLN A 116 8.91 -14.16 4.13
CA GLN A 116 8.29 -14.71 2.91
C GLN A 116 9.19 -14.56 1.69
N VAL A 117 9.89 -13.44 1.53
CA VAL A 117 10.84 -13.25 0.43
C VAL A 117 12.04 -14.20 0.58
N CYS A 118 12.63 -14.29 1.77
CA CYS A 118 13.81 -15.12 2.01
C CYS A 118 13.54 -16.63 1.84
N LYS A 119 12.30 -17.07 2.09
CA LYS A 119 11.89 -18.49 1.95
C LYS A 119 11.09 -18.76 0.67
N LEU A 120 11.12 -17.83 -0.28
CA LEU A 120 10.42 -18.04 -1.54
C LEU A 120 11.18 -19.10 -2.35
N GLU A 121 10.59 -20.27 -2.52
CA GLU A 121 11.13 -21.36 -3.33
C GLU A 121 10.38 -21.44 -4.66
N MET A 122 11.12 -21.72 -5.73
CA MET A 122 10.56 -21.94 -7.05
C MET A 122 9.96 -23.35 -7.11
N LEU A 123 8.65 -23.42 -7.31
CA LEU A 123 7.93 -24.67 -7.45
C LEU A 123 8.36 -25.40 -8.74
N PRO A 124 8.35 -26.75 -8.75
CA PRO A 124 8.69 -27.52 -9.96
C PRO A 124 7.77 -27.24 -11.16
N THR A 125 6.57 -26.72 -10.90
CA THR A 125 5.53 -26.46 -11.90
C THR A 125 5.48 -25.01 -12.38
N GLU A 126 6.20 -24.09 -11.73
CA GLU A 126 6.19 -22.68 -12.13
C GLU A 126 7.39 -22.33 -13.00
N THR A 127 7.26 -21.29 -13.80
CA THR A 127 8.36 -20.72 -14.57
C THR A 127 9.18 -19.75 -13.70
N PHE A 128 10.44 -19.53 -14.08
CA PHE A 128 11.27 -18.52 -13.41
C PHE A 128 10.66 -17.11 -13.47
N LEU A 129 9.90 -16.80 -14.54
CA LEU A 129 9.20 -15.53 -14.68
C LEU A 129 8.10 -15.36 -13.63
N GLU A 130 7.30 -16.40 -13.39
CA GLU A 130 6.26 -16.39 -12.35
C GLU A 130 6.89 -16.25 -10.97
N TYR A 131 7.89 -17.07 -10.67
CA TYR A 131 8.65 -17.03 -9.43
C TYR A 131 9.23 -15.64 -9.13
N SER A 132 9.95 -15.05 -10.10
CA SER A 132 10.56 -13.72 -9.96
C SER A 132 9.51 -12.60 -9.87
N THR A 133 8.34 -12.76 -10.51
CA THR A 133 7.20 -11.84 -10.39
C THR A 133 6.61 -11.88 -8.98
N TRP A 134 6.47 -13.06 -8.38
CA TRP A 134 6.04 -13.21 -6.99
C TRP A 134 7.01 -12.54 -6.01
N ALA A 135 8.31 -12.72 -6.21
CA ALA A 135 9.35 -12.09 -5.41
C ALA A 135 9.29 -10.55 -5.48
N ARG A 136 9.16 -9.99 -6.68
CA ARG A 136 9.00 -8.54 -6.88
C ARG A 136 7.70 -8.02 -6.26
N THR A 137 6.62 -8.79 -6.31
CA THR A 137 5.37 -8.42 -5.63
C THR A 137 5.59 -8.33 -4.13
N LEU A 138 6.24 -9.30 -3.50
CA LEU A 138 6.57 -9.26 -2.08
C LEU A 138 7.52 -8.12 -1.72
N GLN A 139 8.53 -7.86 -2.55
CA GLN A 139 9.45 -6.73 -2.40
C GLN A 139 8.70 -5.39 -2.42
N SER A 140 7.76 -5.21 -3.35
CA SER A 140 6.92 -4.01 -3.43
C SER A 140 6.09 -3.80 -2.16
N LEU A 141 5.47 -4.87 -1.64
CA LEU A 141 4.72 -4.81 -0.38
C LEU A 141 5.63 -4.49 0.82
N PHE A 142 6.83 -5.08 0.88
CA PHE A 142 7.80 -4.81 1.93
C PHE A 142 8.27 -3.34 1.90
N ASN A 143 8.53 -2.83 0.69
CA ASN A 143 8.99 -1.46 0.44
C ASN A 143 7.89 -0.41 0.53
N PHE A 144 6.64 -0.80 0.78
CA PHE A 144 5.53 0.13 0.87
C PHE A 144 5.73 1.13 2.02
N ASP A 145 5.66 2.43 1.68
CA ASP A 145 5.95 3.57 2.57
C ASP A 145 7.30 3.47 3.32
N ALA A 146 8.23 2.64 2.84
CA ALA A 146 9.55 2.48 3.44
C ALA A 146 10.46 3.66 3.06
N VAL A 147 11.24 4.15 4.03
CA VAL A 147 12.32 5.09 3.76
C VAL A 147 13.41 4.40 2.94
N VAL A 148 14.16 5.16 2.15
CA VAL A 148 15.16 4.62 1.20
C VAL A 148 16.14 3.66 1.87
N SER A 149 16.60 3.98 3.09
CA SER A 149 17.53 3.16 3.86
C SER A 149 16.96 1.84 4.39
N SER A 150 15.63 1.69 4.43
CA SER A 150 14.96 0.48 4.92
C SER A 150 14.33 -0.36 3.81
N LYS A 151 14.58 -0.02 2.53
CA LYS A 151 14.06 -0.77 1.39
C LYS A 151 14.88 -2.03 1.14
N LEU A 152 14.18 -3.12 0.80
CA LEU A 152 14.76 -4.31 0.21
C LEU A 152 15.14 -3.99 -1.24
N GLY A 153 16.44 -3.85 -1.49
CA GLY A 153 16.98 -3.53 -2.82
C GLY A 153 17.00 -4.72 -3.77
N ASP A 154 17.13 -4.44 -5.06
CA ASP A 154 17.08 -5.46 -6.12
C ASP A 154 18.24 -6.45 -6.04
N LEU A 155 19.42 -6.01 -5.61
CA LEU A 155 20.57 -6.89 -5.40
C LEU A 155 20.29 -7.91 -4.29
N GLN A 156 19.73 -7.45 -3.18
CA GLN A 156 19.39 -8.32 -2.06
C GLN A 156 18.24 -9.28 -2.43
N LEU A 157 17.24 -8.80 -3.19
CA LEU A 157 16.20 -9.65 -3.73
C LEU A 157 16.79 -10.75 -4.63
N ALA A 158 17.70 -10.40 -5.56
CA ALA A 158 18.33 -11.35 -6.46
C ALA A 158 19.12 -12.43 -5.70
N GLN A 159 19.82 -12.06 -4.63
CA GLN A 159 20.49 -13.03 -3.74
C GLN A 159 19.50 -14.03 -3.14
N PHE A 160 18.36 -13.56 -2.64
CA PHE A 160 17.32 -14.45 -2.11
C PHE A 160 16.72 -15.36 -3.20
N LEU A 161 16.55 -14.85 -4.42
CA LEU A 161 16.03 -15.65 -5.53
C LEU A 161 16.94 -16.81 -5.89
N VAL A 162 18.26 -16.62 -5.85
CA VAL A 162 19.21 -17.71 -6.15
C VAL A 162 19.04 -18.86 -5.16
N TYR A 163 18.88 -18.57 -3.87
CA TYR A 163 18.68 -19.60 -2.84
C TYR A 163 17.39 -20.39 -2.99
N GLY A 164 16.37 -19.82 -3.63
CA GLY A 164 15.08 -20.49 -3.84
C GLY A 164 14.98 -21.26 -5.16
N LEU A 165 16.03 -21.29 -5.99
CA LEU A 165 16.03 -22.06 -7.23
C LEU A 165 16.20 -23.57 -6.95
N PRO A 166 15.74 -24.45 -7.85
CA PRO A 166 16.12 -25.86 -7.82
C PRO A 166 17.65 -26.04 -7.94
N ASP A 167 18.21 -27.04 -7.27
CA ASP A 167 19.66 -27.31 -7.20
C ASP A 167 20.34 -27.26 -8.58
N GLY A 168 19.75 -27.91 -9.58
CA GLY A 168 20.31 -27.94 -10.94
C GLY A 168 20.41 -26.57 -11.63
N LEU A 169 19.60 -25.58 -11.22
CA LEU A 169 19.74 -24.20 -11.69
C LEU A 169 20.74 -23.40 -10.84
N GLN A 170 20.83 -23.67 -9.54
CA GLN A 170 21.82 -23.04 -8.67
C GLN A 170 23.25 -23.42 -9.08
N ASP A 171 23.48 -24.70 -9.40
CA ASP A 171 24.77 -25.22 -9.82
C ASP A 171 25.25 -24.55 -11.12
N GLN A 172 24.35 -24.40 -12.10
CA GLN A 172 24.66 -23.71 -13.36
C GLN A 172 25.03 -22.23 -13.18
N ILE A 173 24.39 -21.55 -12.22
CA ILE A 173 24.71 -20.15 -11.91
C ILE A 173 26.07 -20.07 -11.22
N THR A 174 26.34 -20.96 -10.28
CA THR A 174 27.61 -21.00 -9.54
C THR A 174 28.79 -21.33 -10.46
N GLU A 175 28.63 -22.26 -11.39
CA GLU A 175 29.65 -22.61 -12.40
C GLU A 175 29.98 -21.42 -13.32
N ARG A 176 28.96 -20.66 -13.74
CA ARG A 176 29.12 -19.47 -14.62
C ARG A 176 29.64 -18.23 -13.91
N CYS A 177 29.37 -18.06 -12.61
CA CYS A 177 29.89 -16.95 -11.82
C CYS A 177 31.26 -17.25 -11.19
N GLY A 178 31.61 -18.53 -10.97
CA GLY A 178 32.94 -18.94 -10.48
C GLY A 178 34.04 -18.89 -11.53
N THR A 179 33.69 -18.91 -12.81
CA THR A 179 34.63 -18.90 -13.94
C THR A 179 35.21 -17.52 -14.27
N THR A 180 34.75 -16.44 -13.64
CA THR A 180 35.31 -15.07 -13.80
C THR A 180 36.36 -14.67 -12.77
N LEU A 181 36.75 -15.56 -11.83
CA LEU A 181 37.85 -15.31 -10.89
C LEU A 181 39.07 -16.23 -11.09
N GLY A 182 39.09 -17.01 -12.18
CA GLY A 182 40.19 -17.92 -12.52
C GLY A 182 40.71 -17.67 -13.93
N GLY A 183 41.35 -16.52 -14.15
CA GLY A 183 41.99 -16.17 -15.41
C GLY A 183 43.20 -15.28 -15.17
N GLU A 184 44.32 -15.95 -14.89
CA GLU A 184 45.74 -15.53 -14.98
C GLU A 184 46.20 -14.25 -14.25
#